data_AF-A0A843WQ48-F1
#
_entry.id   AF-A0A843WQ48-F1
#
_cell.length_a   1.000
_cell.length_b   1.000
_cell.length_c   1.000
_cell.angle_alpha   90.00
_cell.angle_beta   90.00
_cell.angle_gamma   90.00
#
_symmetry.space_group_name_H-M   'P 1'
#
loop_
_entity.id
_entity.type
_entity.pdbx_description
1 polymer ?
#
loop_
_entity_poly.entity_id
_entity_poly.type
_entity_poly.pdbx_seq_one_letter_code
_entity_poly.pdbx_strand_id
1 'polypeptide(L)'
;LEKELKHLSKEQIQQKSAVEENLKATQKQLKQSIAYAVGIFTICGLFFLIIFIPFLQVISWGTLALIPITGNTFPTQMACILLGNLGASFTEVVSDALVAEFSKAQKEGMLQSYAFMALAAGGILGNLSGGIVLLRSQQPKVMFLTFALLLIVQLGLSLTAREDTFNLPSNSNLCRRHYSVSESLSKQFSNLITIVNEETLYHPLSWIVASIAVVPLLSGTIFCFQTHCLKLDPAVIGLSKVIGQLMVLSATFVYNHYMKRIHFRKLVFWLQIIYALSLLSDLCLVNQINIKLGISNEAFVLCLSALAEAVAQFKILPFSVLFASLCPPGYEGSLFAFFASALCLSSILGGIFGVGLASLIGVTSGDYSRLSVGIILQFVAALIPLGWISYLPAMQTSGKVIKRSKKGLGMG
;
A
#
# COMPACT_ATOMS: atom_id res chain seq x y z
N LEU A 1 42.55 11.49 5.11
CA LEU A 1 42.06 11.29 3.74
C LEU A 1 42.02 9.82 3.31
N GLU A 2 43.13 9.09 3.19
CA GLU A 2 43.11 7.71 2.62
C GLU A 2 42.38 6.67 3.51
N LYS A 3 42.41 6.85 4.83
CA LYS A 3 41.62 6.05 5.79
C LYS A 3 40.12 6.36 5.76
N GLU A 4 39.74 7.62 5.52
CA GLU A 4 38.33 8.02 5.38
C GLU A 4 37.75 7.57 4.03
N LEU A 5 38.53 7.65 2.95
CA LEU A 5 38.14 7.12 1.63
C LEU A 5 37.94 5.59 1.66
N LYS A 6 38.75 4.85 2.43
CA LYS A 6 38.55 3.42 2.67
C LYS A 6 37.35 3.11 3.57
N HIS A 7 36.99 4.00 4.49
CA HIS A 7 35.80 3.87 5.34
C HIS A 7 34.51 4.13 4.55
N LEU A 8 34.46 5.22 3.79
CA LEU A 8 33.35 5.58 2.90
C LEU A 8 33.13 4.52 1.81
N SER A 9 34.20 3.97 1.23
CA SER A 9 34.12 2.85 0.28
C SER A 9 33.53 1.59 0.91
N LYS A 10 33.92 1.24 2.15
CA LYS A 10 33.36 0.09 2.87
C LYS A 10 31.90 0.29 3.26
N GLU A 11 31.51 1.47 3.74
CA GLU A 11 30.09 1.77 4.04
C GLU A 11 29.24 1.75 2.78
N GLN A 12 29.72 2.31 1.66
CA GLN A 12 29.02 2.26 0.37
C GLN A 12 28.87 0.82 -0.14
N ILE A 13 29.90 -0.03 0.00
CA ILE A 13 29.85 -1.44 -0.39
C ILE A 13 28.89 -2.22 0.52
N GLN A 14 28.88 -1.93 1.82
CA GLN A 14 28.02 -2.60 2.81
C GLN A 14 26.56 -2.17 2.66
N GLN A 15 26.31 -0.90 2.31
CA GLN A 15 24.99 -0.37 2.01
C GLN A 15 24.47 -0.89 0.66
N LYS A 16 25.35 -1.01 -0.35
CA LYS A 16 25.00 -1.63 -1.64
C LYS A 16 24.71 -3.13 -1.49
N SER A 17 25.52 -3.85 -0.72
CA SER A 17 25.30 -5.26 -0.37
C SER A 17 24.00 -5.47 0.41
N ALA A 18 23.72 -4.62 1.40
CA ALA A 18 22.47 -4.68 2.16
C ALA A 18 21.25 -4.35 1.30
N VAL A 19 21.37 -3.41 0.35
CA VAL A 19 20.30 -3.11 -0.62
C VAL A 19 20.10 -4.26 -1.60
N GLU A 20 21.17 -4.88 -2.09
CA GLU A 20 21.09 -6.01 -3.04
C GLU A 20 20.59 -7.30 -2.38
N GLU A 21 20.94 -7.52 -1.11
CA GLU A 21 20.46 -8.64 -0.30
C GLU A 21 19.01 -8.42 0.14
N ASN A 22 18.63 -7.18 0.51
CA ASN A 22 17.23 -6.81 0.71
C ASN A 22 16.42 -6.92 -0.57
N LEU A 23 16.99 -6.60 -1.74
CA LEU A 23 16.34 -6.72 -3.06
C LEU A 23 16.15 -8.19 -3.47
N LYS A 24 17.13 -9.06 -3.23
CA LYS A 24 17.03 -10.51 -3.49
C LYS A 24 16.08 -11.18 -2.48
N ALA A 25 16.09 -10.76 -1.22
CA ALA A 25 15.17 -11.23 -0.20
C ALA A 25 13.73 -10.78 -0.47
N THR A 26 13.51 -9.51 -0.85
CA THR A 26 12.18 -9.00 -1.23
C THR A 26 11.68 -9.55 -2.56
N GLN A 27 12.53 -9.78 -3.57
CA GLN A 27 12.10 -10.47 -4.80
C GLN A 27 11.72 -11.93 -4.55
N LYS A 28 12.47 -12.63 -3.69
CA LYS A 28 12.15 -14.00 -3.28
C LYS A 28 10.86 -14.02 -2.46
N GLN A 29 10.70 -13.09 -1.52
CA GLN A 29 9.47 -12.93 -0.75
C GLN A 29 8.28 -12.50 -1.59
N LEU A 30 8.45 -11.72 -2.65
CA LEU A 30 7.36 -11.31 -3.52
C LEU A 30 6.87 -12.49 -4.39
N LYS A 31 7.81 -13.24 -5.01
CA LYS A 31 7.46 -14.47 -5.74
C LYS A 31 6.82 -15.52 -4.84
N GLN A 32 7.30 -15.61 -3.60
CA GLN A 32 6.80 -16.57 -2.62
C GLN A 32 5.49 -16.10 -1.98
N SER A 33 5.31 -14.82 -1.68
CA SER A 33 4.05 -14.29 -1.15
C SER A 33 2.93 -14.33 -2.20
N ILE A 34 3.23 -14.12 -3.49
CA ILE A 34 2.26 -14.28 -4.58
C ILE A 34 1.87 -15.76 -4.75
N ALA A 35 2.85 -16.67 -4.79
CA ALA A 35 2.58 -18.10 -4.95
C ALA A 35 1.89 -18.72 -3.72
N TYR A 36 2.21 -18.25 -2.50
CA TYR A 36 1.61 -18.73 -1.25
C TYR A 36 0.29 -18.03 -0.93
N ALA A 37 0.06 -16.78 -1.33
CA ALA A 37 -1.25 -16.14 -1.22
C ALA A 37 -2.28 -16.79 -2.15
N VAL A 38 -1.91 -17.03 -3.40
CA VAL A 38 -2.76 -17.79 -4.34
C VAL A 38 -2.90 -19.26 -3.90
N GLY A 39 -1.82 -19.84 -3.36
CA GLY A 39 -1.74 -21.18 -2.79
C GLY A 39 -2.67 -21.43 -1.59
N ILE A 40 -2.55 -20.60 -0.56
CA ILE A 40 -3.22 -20.82 0.74
C ILE A 40 -4.68 -20.39 0.68
N PHE A 41 -5.04 -19.35 -0.09
CA PHE A 41 -6.44 -18.94 -0.31
C PHE A 41 -7.28 -20.06 -0.97
N THR A 42 -6.61 -20.96 -1.68
CA THR A 42 -7.22 -22.14 -2.30
C THR A 42 -7.36 -23.34 -1.34
N ILE A 43 -6.43 -23.50 -0.39
CA ILE A 43 -6.23 -24.75 0.36
C ILE A 43 -6.84 -24.70 1.76
N CYS A 44 -6.74 -23.56 2.45
CA CYS A 44 -7.28 -23.37 3.79
C CYS A 44 -8.53 -22.50 3.67
N GLY A 45 -9.63 -22.93 4.31
CA GLY A 45 -10.82 -22.09 4.41
C GLY A 45 -10.43 -20.68 4.86
N LEU A 46 -11.04 -19.67 4.25
CA LEU A 46 -10.82 -18.25 4.49
C LEU A 46 -10.74 -17.90 6.00
N PHE A 47 -11.49 -18.64 6.81
CA PHE A 47 -11.53 -18.55 8.26
C PHE A 47 -10.23 -18.96 8.98
N PHE A 48 -9.56 -20.02 8.53
CA PHE A 48 -8.27 -20.44 9.09
C PHE A 48 -7.18 -19.38 8.85
N LEU A 49 -7.21 -18.73 7.68
CA LEU A 49 -6.32 -17.61 7.36
C LEU A 49 -6.54 -16.43 8.30
N ILE A 50 -7.80 -16.05 8.56
CA ILE A 50 -8.17 -14.94 9.44
C ILE A 50 -7.62 -15.12 10.87
N ILE A 51 -7.47 -16.35 11.37
CA ILE A 51 -6.92 -16.65 12.70
C ILE A 51 -5.39 -16.83 12.67
N PHE A 52 -4.88 -17.58 11.68
CA PHE A 52 -3.46 -17.92 11.61
C PHE A 52 -2.57 -16.70 11.34
N ILE A 53 -3.05 -15.75 10.53
CA ILE A 53 -2.27 -14.57 10.15
C ILE A 53 -2.00 -13.62 11.34
N PRO A 54 -3.01 -13.19 12.14
CA PRO A 54 -2.76 -12.38 13.33
C PRO A 54 -1.87 -13.10 14.35
N PHE A 55 -2.00 -14.42 14.49
CA PHE A 55 -1.12 -15.21 15.36
C PHE A 55 0.36 -15.10 14.97
N LEU A 56 0.68 -15.24 13.67
CA LEU A 56 2.05 -15.03 13.18
C LEU A 56 2.56 -13.60 13.45
N GLN A 57 1.70 -12.60 13.30
CA GLN A 57 2.06 -11.21 13.59
C GLN A 57 2.34 -11.00 15.09
N VAL A 58 1.54 -11.58 15.99
CA VAL A 58 1.78 -11.52 17.44
C VAL A 58 3.14 -12.13 17.79
N ILE A 59 3.49 -13.28 17.21
CA ILE A 59 4.81 -13.90 17.42
C ILE A 59 5.91 -12.96 16.94
N SER A 60 5.77 -12.41 15.73
CA SER A 60 6.75 -11.50 15.13
C SER A 60 7.02 -10.28 16.02
N TRP A 61 5.97 -9.50 16.32
CA TRP A 61 6.10 -8.24 17.05
C TRP A 61 6.37 -8.44 18.54
N GLY A 62 5.85 -9.52 19.13
CA GLY A 62 6.20 -9.94 20.49
C GLY A 62 7.67 -10.32 20.61
N THR A 63 8.23 -11.02 19.62
CA THR A 63 9.66 -11.37 19.59
C THR A 63 10.53 -10.10 19.48
N LEU A 64 10.13 -9.12 18.65
CA LEU A 64 10.82 -7.82 18.56
C LEU A 64 10.82 -7.04 19.89
N ALA A 65 9.77 -7.16 20.70
CA ALA A 65 9.70 -6.51 22.01
C ALA A 65 10.66 -7.14 23.04
N LEU A 66 10.91 -8.46 22.94
CA LEU A 66 11.70 -9.23 23.90
C LEU A 66 13.20 -9.23 23.59
N ILE A 67 13.59 -9.21 22.31
CA ILE A 67 15.00 -9.31 21.91
C ILE A 67 15.68 -7.92 21.95
N PRO A 68 16.80 -7.76 22.69
CA PRO A 68 17.57 -6.52 22.67
C PRO A 68 18.20 -6.25 21.30
N ILE A 69 18.27 -4.98 20.92
CA ILE A 69 18.88 -4.52 19.67
C ILE A 69 20.40 -4.58 19.83
N THR A 70 20.99 -5.70 19.39
CA THR A 70 22.43 -5.97 19.43
C THR A 70 22.89 -6.41 18.03
N GLY A 71 24.14 -6.17 17.64
CA GLY A 71 24.63 -6.50 16.29
C GLY A 71 24.40 -7.95 15.85
N ASN A 72 24.46 -8.91 16.78
CA ASN A 72 24.25 -10.34 16.48
C ASN A 72 22.79 -10.74 16.29
N THR A 73 21.82 -9.90 16.70
CA THR A 73 20.38 -10.17 16.60
C THR A 73 19.74 -9.55 15.36
N PHE A 74 20.50 -8.82 14.54
CA PHE A 74 20.01 -8.14 13.34
C PHE A 74 19.31 -9.09 12.33
N PRO A 75 19.85 -10.27 11.99
CA PRO A 75 19.16 -11.19 11.08
C PRO A 75 17.81 -11.66 11.63
N THR A 76 17.74 -11.93 12.94
CA THR A 76 16.50 -12.33 13.62
C THR A 76 15.47 -11.20 13.60
N GLN A 77 15.90 -9.97 13.85
CA GLN A 77 15.02 -8.80 13.79
C GLN A 77 14.48 -8.56 12.37
N MET A 78 15.34 -8.69 11.36
CA MET A 78 14.93 -8.61 9.97
C MET A 78 13.90 -9.69 9.65
N ALA A 79 14.15 -10.94 10.06
CA ALA A 79 13.21 -12.05 9.87
C ALA A 79 11.86 -11.79 10.55
N CYS A 80 11.85 -11.25 11.78
CA CYS A 80 10.62 -10.85 12.46
C CYS A 80 9.88 -9.74 11.68
N ILE A 81 10.54 -8.63 11.36
CA ILE A 81 9.91 -7.53 10.59
C ILE A 81 9.30 -8.04 9.29
N LEU A 82 10.03 -8.90 8.58
CA LEU A 82 9.56 -9.54 7.36
C LEU A 82 8.33 -10.42 7.59
N LEU A 83 8.32 -11.24 8.65
CA LEU A 83 7.17 -12.07 9.02
C LEU A 83 5.95 -11.22 9.41
N GLY A 84 6.17 -10.14 10.16
CA GLY A 84 5.12 -9.20 10.55
C GLY A 84 4.50 -8.50 9.34
N ASN A 85 5.32 -7.97 8.44
CA ASN A 85 4.87 -7.32 7.20
C ASN A 85 4.19 -8.32 6.25
N LEU A 86 4.68 -9.55 6.17
CA LEU A 86 4.04 -10.63 5.43
C LEU A 86 2.62 -10.83 5.98
N GLY A 87 2.48 -11.03 7.29
CA GLY A 87 1.17 -11.18 7.92
C GLY A 87 0.24 -9.99 7.64
N ALA A 88 0.72 -8.75 7.78
CA ALA A 88 -0.07 -7.55 7.50
C ALA A 88 -0.58 -7.52 6.06
N SER A 89 0.28 -7.83 5.08
CA SER A 89 -0.10 -7.87 3.66
C SER A 89 -1.17 -8.93 3.37
N PHE A 90 -1.09 -10.09 4.03
CA PHE A 90 -2.10 -11.13 3.90
C PHE A 90 -3.45 -10.70 4.51
N THR A 91 -3.43 -10.06 5.69
CA THR A 91 -4.66 -9.52 6.30
C THR A 91 -5.33 -8.49 5.41
N GLU A 92 -4.56 -7.59 4.80
CA GLU A 92 -5.07 -6.57 3.88
C GLU A 92 -5.74 -7.20 2.65
N VAL A 93 -5.06 -8.13 1.98
CA VAL A 93 -5.59 -8.84 0.80
C VAL A 93 -6.85 -9.64 1.13
N VAL A 94 -6.86 -10.36 2.25
CA VAL A 94 -8.04 -11.13 2.68
C VAL A 94 -9.23 -10.21 2.99
N SER A 95 -8.98 -9.07 3.65
CA SER A 95 -10.00 -8.07 3.93
C SER A 95 -10.59 -7.48 2.65
N ASP A 96 -9.75 -7.09 1.68
CA ASP A 96 -10.20 -6.54 0.40
C ASP A 96 -10.99 -7.57 -0.42
N ALA A 97 -10.55 -8.83 -0.42
CA ALA A 97 -11.24 -9.94 -1.07
C ALA A 97 -12.64 -10.17 -0.49
N LEU A 98 -12.74 -10.23 0.85
CA LEU A 98 -14.01 -10.35 1.57
C LEU A 98 -14.95 -9.19 1.22
N VAL A 99 -14.46 -7.95 1.29
CA VAL A 99 -15.24 -6.76 0.95
C VAL A 99 -15.72 -6.79 -0.49
N ALA A 100 -14.90 -7.27 -1.43
CA ALA A 100 -15.27 -7.43 -2.83
C ALA A 100 -16.36 -8.49 -3.02
N GLU A 101 -16.25 -9.65 -2.37
CA GLU A 101 -17.23 -10.73 -2.43
C GLU A 101 -18.58 -10.30 -1.85
N PHE A 102 -18.59 -9.68 -0.66
CA PHE A 102 -19.81 -9.16 -0.04
C PHE A 102 -20.45 -8.02 -0.81
N SER A 103 -19.64 -7.18 -1.48
CA SER A 103 -20.17 -6.08 -2.30
C SER A 103 -21.04 -6.58 -3.44
N LYS A 104 -20.73 -7.75 -4.03
CA LYS A 104 -21.54 -8.34 -5.11
C LYS A 104 -22.91 -8.81 -4.62
N ALA A 105 -23.01 -9.26 -3.36
CA ALA A 105 -24.26 -9.76 -2.80
C ALA A 105 -25.24 -8.65 -2.39
N GLN A 106 -24.75 -7.51 -1.87
CA GLN A 106 -25.61 -6.48 -1.27
C GLN A 106 -25.73 -5.17 -2.06
N LYS A 107 -24.65 -4.65 -2.65
CA LYS A 107 -24.60 -3.40 -3.44
C LYS A 107 -23.20 -3.20 -4.04
N GLU A 108 -23.10 -3.15 -5.37
CA GLU A 108 -21.84 -2.95 -6.11
C GLU A 108 -21.12 -1.65 -5.67
N GLY A 109 -19.85 -1.76 -5.25
CA GLY A 109 -18.92 -0.63 -5.11
C GLY A 109 -19.10 0.28 -3.88
N MET A 110 -20.12 0.07 -3.05
CA MET A 110 -20.33 0.86 -1.83
C MET A 110 -19.47 0.38 -0.67
N LEU A 111 -19.30 -0.95 -0.55
CA LEU A 111 -18.63 -1.56 0.60
C LEU A 111 -17.12 -1.25 0.63
N GLN A 112 -16.47 -1.17 -0.53
CA GLN A 112 -15.07 -0.77 -0.66
C GLN A 112 -14.83 0.63 -0.11
N SER A 113 -15.74 1.58 -0.37
CA SER A 113 -15.63 2.93 0.18
C SER A 113 -15.77 2.94 1.71
N TYR A 114 -16.65 2.10 2.28
CA TYR A 114 -16.75 1.96 3.74
C TYR A 114 -15.51 1.32 4.36
N ALA A 115 -14.97 0.27 3.74
CA ALA A 115 -13.71 -0.35 4.17
C ALA A 115 -12.55 0.66 4.16
N PHE A 116 -12.47 1.52 3.12
CA PHE A 116 -11.47 2.57 3.03
C PHE A 116 -11.64 3.67 4.10
N MET A 117 -12.88 4.01 4.47
CA MET A 117 -13.15 4.90 5.62
C MET A 117 -12.71 4.28 6.94
N ALA A 118 -12.95 2.97 7.13
CA ALA A 118 -12.48 2.25 8.32
C ALA A 118 -10.95 2.18 8.37
N LEU A 119 -10.29 1.96 7.23
CA LEU A 119 -8.83 2.01 7.09
C LEU A 119 -8.27 3.38 7.48
N ALA A 120 -8.87 4.47 6.99
CA ALA A 120 -8.45 5.82 7.34
C ALA A 120 -8.69 6.13 8.83
N ALA A 121 -9.82 5.71 9.40
CA ALA A 121 -10.10 5.85 10.83
C ALA A 121 -9.08 5.07 11.70
N GLY A 122 -8.75 3.84 11.30
CA GLY A 122 -7.69 3.04 11.90
C GLY A 122 -6.33 3.72 11.79
N GLY A 123 -6.02 4.35 10.64
CA GLY A 123 -4.82 5.14 10.43
C GLY A 123 -4.74 6.37 11.34
N ILE A 124 -5.85 7.08 11.57
CA ILE A 124 -5.93 8.21 12.52
C ILE A 124 -5.60 7.72 13.94
N LEU A 125 -6.28 6.67 14.40
CA LEU A 125 -6.07 6.10 15.73
C LEU A 125 -4.65 5.55 15.90
N GLY A 126 -4.13 4.87 14.87
CA GLY A 126 -2.78 4.30 14.85
C GLY A 126 -1.70 5.38 14.91
N ASN A 127 -1.80 6.43 14.09
CA ASN A 127 -0.84 7.53 14.09
C ASN A 127 -0.89 8.34 15.40
N LEU A 128 -2.08 8.59 15.96
CA LEU A 128 -2.23 9.27 17.25
C LEU A 128 -1.64 8.45 18.40
N SER A 129 -2.04 7.18 18.53
CA SER A 129 -1.53 6.31 19.58
C SER A 129 -0.03 6.06 19.45
N GLY A 130 0.46 5.82 18.23
CA GLY A 130 1.88 5.68 17.93
C GLY A 130 2.69 6.93 18.30
N GLY A 131 2.18 8.13 17.98
CA GLY A 131 2.79 9.40 18.37
C GLY A 131 2.86 9.58 19.89
N ILE A 132 1.78 9.28 20.62
CA ILE A 132 1.75 9.38 22.09
C ILE A 132 2.78 8.42 22.73
N VAL A 133 2.85 7.18 22.25
CA VAL A 133 3.80 6.19 22.78
C VAL A 133 5.24 6.60 22.47
N LEU A 134 5.51 7.14 21.28
CA LEU A 134 6.83 7.64 20.87
C LEU A 134 7.28 8.78 21.79
N LEU A 135 6.40 9.74 22.07
CA LEU A 135 6.69 10.90 22.93
C LEU A 135 6.90 10.50 24.40
N ARG A 136 6.09 9.57 24.92
CA ARG A 136 6.12 9.21 26.34
C ARG A 136 7.22 8.23 26.71
N SER A 137 7.48 7.27 25.83
CA SER A 137 8.33 6.13 26.20
C SER A 137 9.75 6.25 25.68
N GLN A 138 10.00 6.94 24.55
CA GLN A 138 11.29 7.03 23.82
C GLN A 138 12.06 5.69 23.61
N GLN A 139 11.45 4.56 23.97
CA GLN A 139 12.06 3.24 23.96
C GLN A 139 11.33 2.35 22.94
N PRO A 140 12.05 1.82 21.92
CA PRO A 140 11.45 0.96 20.88
C PRO A 140 10.73 -0.28 21.45
N LYS A 141 11.19 -0.81 22.59
CA LYS A 141 10.60 -1.99 23.24
C LYS A 141 9.14 -1.79 23.62
N VAL A 142 8.80 -0.62 24.19
CA VAL A 142 7.43 -0.31 24.59
C VAL A 142 6.55 -0.15 23.35
N MET A 143 7.07 0.43 22.27
CA MET A 143 6.35 0.52 20.99
C MET A 143 6.00 -0.85 20.42
N PHE A 144 6.98 -1.77 20.38
CA PHE A 144 6.74 -3.14 19.92
C PHE A 144 5.76 -3.90 20.81
N LEU A 145 5.84 -3.72 22.13
CA LEU A 145 4.91 -4.34 23.07
C LEU A 145 3.48 -3.81 22.90
N THR A 146 3.30 -2.49 22.78
CA THR A 146 1.97 -1.90 22.52
C THR A 146 1.38 -2.44 21.21
N PHE A 147 2.19 -2.54 20.17
CA PHE A 147 1.74 -3.09 18.88
C PHE A 147 1.38 -4.58 18.98
N ALA A 148 2.18 -5.38 19.69
CA ALA A 148 1.88 -6.78 19.95
C ALA A 148 0.57 -6.97 20.74
N LEU A 149 0.28 -6.11 21.72
CA LEU A 149 -0.98 -6.12 22.46
C LEU A 149 -2.18 -5.82 21.55
N LEU A 150 -2.07 -4.85 20.63
CA LEU A 150 -3.12 -4.58 19.66
C LEU A 150 -3.37 -5.79 18.74
N LEU A 151 -2.31 -6.48 18.31
CA LEU A 151 -2.42 -7.70 17.50
C LEU A 151 -3.04 -8.87 18.28
N ILE A 152 -2.80 -8.97 19.59
CA ILE A 152 -3.48 -9.96 20.46
C ILE A 152 -4.98 -9.68 20.53
N VAL A 153 -5.38 -8.41 20.65
CA VAL A 153 -6.80 -8.02 20.62
C VAL A 153 -7.42 -8.39 19.27
N GLN A 154 -6.73 -8.09 18.16
CA GLN A 154 -7.17 -8.49 16.81
C GLN A 154 -7.31 -10.02 16.68
N LEU A 155 -6.36 -10.79 17.22
CA LEU A 155 -6.44 -12.25 17.25
C LEU A 155 -7.65 -12.73 18.07
N GLY A 156 -7.89 -12.13 19.25
CA GLY A 156 -9.07 -12.43 20.07
C GLY A 156 -10.39 -12.17 19.34
N LEU A 157 -10.51 -11.04 18.66
CA LEU A 157 -11.68 -10.72 17.83
C LEU A 157 -11.85 -11.71 16.68
N SER A 158 -10.73 -12.11 16.04
CA SER A 158 -10.72 -13.09 14.95
C SER A 158 -11.19 -14.47 15.42
N LEU A 159 -10.87 -14.87 16.66
CA LEU A 159 -11.34 -16.12 17.27
C LEU A 159 -12.84 -16.09 17.61
N THR A 160 -13.40 -14.91 17.86
CA THR A 160 -14.85 -14.75 18.14
C THR A 160 -15.71 -14.68 16.88
N ALA A 161 -15.12 -14.38 15.72
CA ALA A 161 -15.84 -14.40 14.46
C ALA A 161 -16.35 -15.83 14.19
N ARG A 162 -17.62 -16.00 13.80
CA ARG A 162 -18.19 -17.33 13.51
C ARG A 162 -18.36 -17.54 12.02
N GLU A 163 -18.00 -18.71 11.51
CA GLU A 163 -18.17 -19.08 10.08
C GLU A 163 -19.61 -18.88 9.58
N ASP A 164 -20.60 -19.15 10.44
CA ASP A 164 -22.04 -19.01 10.17
C ASP A 164 -22.47 -17.56 9.84
N THR A 165 -21.68 -16.56 10.24
CA THR A 165 -21.98 -15.13 10.02
C THR A 165 -21.86 -14.75 8.54
N PHE A 166 -21.01 -15.48 7.81
CA PHE A 166 -20.59 -15.06 6.48
C PHE A 166 -21.39 -15.68 5.34
N ASN A 167 -22.24 -16.70 5.59
CA ASN A 167 -23.09 -17.35 4.57
C ASN A 167 -22.37 -17.61 3.21
N LEU A 168 -21.04 -17.84 3.23
CA LEU A 168 -20.32 -18.19 2.02
C LEU A 168 -20.87 -19.54 1.55
N PRO A 169 -21.10 -19.73 0.24
CA PRO A 169 -21.49 -21.04 -0.27
C PRO A 169 -20.46 -22.05 0.21
N SER A 170 -20.92 -22.97 1.06
CA SER A 170 -20.10 -24.04 1.63
C SER A 170 -19.58 -24.89 0.48
N ASN A 171 -18.42 -24.52 -0.07
CA ASN A 171 -17.67 -25.37 -0.97
C ASN A 171 -16.85 -26.37 -0.15
N SER A 172 -17.49 -26.96 0.88
CA SER A 172 -17.00 -28.07 1.69
C SER A 172 -16.73 -29.34 0.87
N ASN A 173 -17.16 -29.36 -0.40
CA ASN A 173 -16.91 -30.46 -1.34
C ASN A 173 -15.57 -30.36 -2.09
N LEU A 174 -14.84 -29.24 -2.03
CA LEU A 174 -13.51 -29.12 -2.65
C LEU A 174 -12.38 -29.68 -1.79
N CYS A 175 -12.54 -29.73 -0.46
CA CYS A 175 -11.51 -30.26 0.46
C CYS A 175 -11.37 -31.79 0.47
N ARG A 176 -12.23 -32.55 -0.24
CA ARG A 176 -12.21 -34.03 -0.20
C ARG A 176 -11.59 -34.70 -1.43
N ARG A 177 -11.10 -33.94 -2.42
CA ARG A 177 -10.49 -34.53 -3.61
C ARG A 177 -8.98 -34.34 -3.57
N HIS A 178 -8.27 -35.44 -3.32
CA HIS A 178 -6.82 -35.60 -3.46
C HIS A 178 -6.40 -35.41 -4.93
N TYR A 179 -6.57 -34.19 -5.43
CA TYR A 179 -6.03 -33.72 -6.71
C TYR A 179 -4.65 -33.13 -6.42
N SER A 180 -3.70 -33.24 -7.35
CA SER A 180 -2.37 -32.67 -7.12
C SER A 180 -2.51 -31.14 -6.93
N VAL A 181 -2.10 -30.65 -5.76
CA VAL A 181 -2.24 -29.23 -5.36
C VAL A 181 -1.60 -28.31 -6.41
N SER A 182 -0.51 -28.76 -7.03
CA SER A 182 0.19 -28.05 -8.09
C SER A 182 -0.65 -27.88 -9.37
N GLU A 183 -1.41 -28.90 -9.81
CA GLU A 183 -2.24 -28.78 -11.00
C GLU A 183 -3.45 -27.85 -10.78
N SER A 184 -4.03 -27.83 -9.58
CA SER A 184 -5.11 -26.90 -9.22
C SER A 184 -4.63 -25.45 -9.22
N LEU A 185 -3.45 -25.19 -8.62
CA LEU A 185 -2.86 -23.86 -8.59
C LEU A 185 -2.43 -23.38 -9.97
N SER A 186 -1.85 -24.27 -10.79
CA SER A 186 -1.48 -23.94 -12.17
C SER A 186 -2.71 -23.56 -13.00
N LYS A 187 -3.82 -24.31 -12.87
CA LYS A 187 -5.08 -24.00 -13.54
C LYS A 187 -5.68 -22.67 -13.08
N GLN A 188 -5.73 -22.40 -11.77
CA GLN A 188 -6.23 -21.12 -11.26
C GLN A 188 -5.36 -19.94 -11.68
N PHE A 189 -4.04 -20.10 -11.68
CA PHE A 189 -3.12 -19.08 -12.15
C PHE A 189 -3.29 -18.81 -13.64
N SER A 190 -3.44 -19.87 -14.46
CA SER A 190 -3.72 -19.74 -15.89
C SER A 190 -5.06 -19.02 -16.16
N ASN A 191 -6.10 -19.36 -15.42
CA ASN A 191 -7.40 -18.68 -15.51
C ASN A 191 -7.30 -17.21 -15.08
N LEU A 192 -6.58 -16.93 -13.98
CA LEU A 192 -6.35 -15.57 -13.50
C LEU A 192 -5.60 -14.73 -14.54
N ILE A 193 -4.54 -15.27 -15.15
CA ILE A 193 -3.81 -14.60 -16.23
C ILE A 193 -4.75 -14.28 -17.39
N THR A 194 -5.63 -15.22 -17.75
CA THR A 194 -6.60 -15.03 -18.83
C THR A 194 -7.57 -13.89 -18.50
N ILE A 195 -8.06 -13.82 -17.26
CA ILE A 195 -8.94 -12.75 -16.77
C ILE A 195 -8.20 -11.40 -16.76
N VAL A 196 -6.98 -11.36 -16.21
CA VAL A 196 -6.18 -10.14 -16.10
C VAL A 196 -5.80 -9.59 -17.48
N ASN A 197 -5.60 -10.46 -18.47
CA ASN A 197 -5.28 -10.07 -19.85
C ASN A 197 -6.49 -9.57 -20.64
N GLU A 198 -7.72 -9.64 -20.09
CA GLU A 198 -8.87 -9.00 -20.71
C GLU A 198 -8.66 -7.48 -20.74
N GLU A 199 -8.86 -6.84 -21.90
CA GLU A 199 -8.58 -5.41 -22.11
C GLU A 199 -9.26 -4.51 -21.06
N THR A 200 -10.43 -4.93 -20.58
CA THR A 200 -11.24 -4.24 -19.55
C THR A 200 -10.53 -4.15 -18.20
N LEU A 201 -9.71 -5.15 -17.85
CA LEU A 201 -8.95 -5.24 -16.60
C LEU A 201 -7.49 -4.84 -16.77
N TYR A 202 -6.86 -5.28 -17.86
CA TYR A 202 -5.46 -5.02 -18.16
C TYR A 202 -5.15 -3.52 -18.23
N HIS A 203 -5.99 -2.73 -18.92
CA HIS A 203 -5.72 -1.31 -19.11
C HIS A 203 -5.79 -0.50 -17.80
N PRO A 204 -6.84 -0.60 -16.96
CA PRO A 204 -6.84 0.05 -15.64
C PRO A 204 -5.68 -0.39 -14.75
N LEU A 205 -5.36 -1.69 -14.76
CA LEU A 205 -4.33 -2.28 -13.91
C LEU A 205 -2.92 -1.83 -14.30
N SER A 206 -2.58 -1.91 -15.58
CA SER A 206 -1.31 -1.42 -16.12
C SER A 206 -1.15 0.08 -15.87
N TRP A 207 -2.23 0.87 -16.05
CA TRP A 207 -2.20 2.30 -15.80
C TRP A 207 -1.91 2.63 -14.33
N ILE A 208 -2.64 2.05 -13.36
CA ILE A 208 -2.39 2.35 -11.95
C ILE A 208 -0.99 1.89 -11.50
N VAL A 209 -0.57 0.69 -11.91
CA VAL A 209 0.75 0.14 -11.57
C VAL A 209 1.86 1.04 -12.10
N ALA A 210 1.85 1.40 -13.38
CA ALA A 210 2.91 2.26 -13.91
C ALA A 210 2.75 3.73 -13.46
N SER A 211 1.55 4.19 -13.08
CA SER A 211 1.37 5.50 -12.45
C SER A 211 2.04 5.65 -11.08
N ILE A 212 2.32 4.53 -10.41
CA ILE A 212 3.04 4.49 -9.13
C ILE A 212 4.51 4.17 -9.40
N ALA A 213 4.80 3.19 -10.27
CA ALA A 213 6.17 2.73 -10.52
C ALA A 213 7.08 3.79 -11.17
N VAL A 214 6.53 4.64 -12.05
CA VAL A 214 7.32 5.67 -12.75
C VAL A 214 7.73 6.82 -11.83
N VAL A 215 7.01 7.04 -10.73
CA VAL A 215 7.24 8.20 -9.85
C VAL A 215 8.34 7.86 -8.83
N PRO A 216 9.50 8.53 -8.87
CA PRO A 216 10.60 8.26 -7.94
C PRO A 216 10.20 8.70 -6.52
N LEU A 217 10.25 7.79 -5.56
CA LEU A 217 9.78 8.04 -4.20
C LEU A 217 10.87 8.72 -3.35
N LEU A 218 10.76 10.03 -3.13
CA LEU A 218 11.72 10.83 -2.34
C LEU A 218 11.32 11.03 -0.87
N SER A 219 10.29 10.33 -0.39
CA SER A 219 9.73 10.51 0.97
C SER A 219 10.77 10.32 2.08
N GLY A 220 11.68 9.35 1.94
CA GLY A 220 12.77 9.13 2.89
C GLY A 220 13.77 10.30 2.94
N THR A 221 14.15 10.83 1.78
CA THR A 221 15.07 11.97 1.69
C THR A 221 14.45 13.25 2.26
N ILE A 222 13.15 13.47 1.99
CA ILE A 222 12.39 14.60 2.55
C ILE A 222 12.25 14.47 4.08
N PHE A 223 12.02 13.27 4.59
CA PHE A 223 12.00 13.01 6.04
C PHE A 223 13.35 13.33 6.69
N CYS A 224 14.47 12.93 6.07
CA CYS A 224 15.80 13.30 6.55
C CYS A 224 16.04 14.82 6.50
N PHE A 225 15.56 15.52 5.46
CA PHE A 225 15.61 16.97 5.40
C PHE A 225 14.81 17.65 6.53
N GLN A 226 13.59 17.17 6.80
CA GLN A 226 12.73 17.68 7.88
C GLN A 226 13.35 17.50 9.27
N THR A 227 14.01 16.36 9.50
CA THR A 227 14.60 16.02 10.81
C THR A 227 16.00 16.60 11.02
N HIS A 228 16.89 16.55 10.01
CA HIS A 228 18.28 16.99 10.15
C HIS A 228 18.48 18.48 9.84
N CYS A 229 17.85 19.01 8.79
CA CYS A 229 18.04 20.41 8.37
C CYS A 229 17.06 21.34 9.06
N LEU A 230 15.77 21.03 9.00
CA LEU A 230 14.73 21.87 9.63
C LEU A 230 14.62 21.64 11.14
N LYS A 231 15.17 20.53 11.66
CA LYS A 231 15.14 20.15 13.07
C LYS A 231 13.74 20.18 13.66
N LEU A 232 12.74 19.76 12.88
CA LEU A 232 11.35 19.71 13.31
C LEU A 232 11.17 18.66 14.39
N ASP A 233 10.30 18.97 15.35
CA ASP A 233 9.88 18.02 16.37
C ASP A 233 9.21 16.80 15.72
N PRO A 234 9.64 15.56 16.03
CA PRO A 234 8.96 14.34 15.60
C PRO A 234 7.44 14.35 15.84
N ALA A 235 6.96 15.07 16.85
CA ALA A 235 5.53 15.27 17.09
C ALA A 235 4.81 15.91 15.90
N VAL A 236 5.41 16.94 15.28
CA VAL A 236 4.83 17.66 14.13
C VAL A 236 4.76 16.74 12.91
N ILE A 237 5.82 15.97 12.66
CA ILE A 237 5.87 15.01 11.56
C ILE A 237 4.83 13.90 11.79
N GLY A 238 4.70 13.39 13.02
CA GLY A 238 3.70 12.39 13.38
C GLY A 238 2.26 12.91 13.23
N LEU A 239 1.97 14.13 13.72
CA LEU A 239 0.66 14.77 13.58
C LEU A 239 0.31 15.06 12.12
N SER A 240 1.30 15.35 11.26
CA SER A 240 1.05 15.50 9.83
C SER A 240 0.47 14.23 9.21
N LYS A 241 0.89 13.03 9.67
CA LYS A 241 0.31 11.75 9.21
C LYS A 241 -1.13 11.57 9.66
N VAL A 242 -1.49 12.07 10.84
CA VAL A 242 -2.89 12.09 11.31
C VAL A 242 -3.75 12.97 10.38
N ILE A 243 -3.27 14.16 10.04
CA ILE A 243 -3.94 15.06 9.09
C ILE A 243 -4.03 14.40 7.71
N GLY A 244 -2.99 13.69 7.27
CA GLY A 244 -2.99 12.84 6.08
C GLY A 244 -4.16 11.86 6.06
N GLN A 245 -4.33 11.08 7.13
CA GLN A 245 -5.42 10.11 7.22
C GLN A 245 -6.80 10.79 7.32
N LEU A 246 -6.90 11.97 7.92
CA LEU A 246 -8.13 12.78 7.92
C LEU A 246 -8.48 13.26 6.49
N MET A 247 -7.49 13.62 5.68
CA MET A 247 -7.68 13.95 4.27
C MET A 247 -8.20 12.74 3.48
N VAL A 248 -7.62 11.56 3.71
CA VAL A 248 -8.09 10.30 3.07
C VAL A 248 -9.53 9.99 3.46
N LEU A 249 -9.88 10.11 4.74
CA LEU A 249 -11.25 9.90 5.24
C LEU A 249 -12.24 10.87 4.57
N SER A 250 -11.88 12.16 4.53
CA SER A 250 -12.70 13.22 3.94
C SER A 250 -12.87 13.02 2.43
N ALA A 251 -11.79 12.70 1.71
CA ALA A 251 -11.82 12.41 0.28
C ALA A 251 -12.69 11.18 -0.04
N THR A 252 -12.61 10.14 0.80
CA THR A 252 -13.44 8.93 0.68
C THR A 252 -14.92 9.23 0.90
N PHE A 253 -15.25 10.07 1.88
CA PHE A 253 -16.61 10.52 2.10
C PHE A 253 -17.16 11.31 0.90
N VAL A 254 -16.39 12.27 0.39
CA VAL A 254 -16.72 13.05 -0.82
C VAL A 254 -16.88 12.15 -2.04
N TYR A 255 -16.02 11.13 -2.17
CA TYR A 255 -16.11 10.14 -3.24
C TYR A 255 -17.45 9.41 -3.23
N ASN A 256 -17.84 8.91 -2.06
CA ASN A 256 -19.05 8.11 -1.90
C ASN A 256 -20.32 8.92 -2.21
N HIS A 257 -20.33 10.22 -1.92
CA HIS A 257 -21.51 11.07 -2.11
C HIS A 257 -21.57 11.75 -3.49
N TYR A 258 -20.43 12.24 -4.00
CA TYR A 258 -20.39 13.10 -5.19
C TYR A 258 -19.57 12.49 -6.35
N MET A 259 -18.37 11.97 -6.10
CA MET A 259 -17.43 11.66 -7.20
C MET A 259 -17.78 10.38 -7.97
N LYS A 260 -18.57 9.46 -7.40
CA LYS A 260 -19.11 8.28 -8.11
C LYS A 260 -19.94 8.63 -9.36
N ARG A 261 -20.45 9.87 -9.45
CA ARG A 261 -21.22 10.35 -10.62
C ARG A 261 -20.32 10.82 -11.77
N ILE A 262 -19.03 11.03 -11.51
CA ILE A 262 -18.07 11.54 -12.49
C ILE A 262 -17.55 10.37 -13.34
N HIS A 263 -17.35 10.60 -14.64
CA HIS A 263 -16.73 9.62 -15.54
C HIS A 263 -15.37 9.17 -15.01
N PHE A 264 -15.11 7.86 -15.02
CA PHE A 264 -13.90 7.26 -14.42
C PHE A 264 -12.62 7.92 -14.91
N ARG A 265 -12.47 8.06 -16.24
CA ARG A 265 -11.30 8.72 -16.85
C ARG A 265 -11.10 10.16 -16.38
N LYS A 266 -12.18 10.94 -16.26
CA LYS A 266 -12.11 12.33 -15.77
C LYS A 266 -11.73 12.37 -14.29
N LEU A 267 -12.26 11.45 -13.49
CA LEU A 267 -11.90 11.34 -12.08
C LEU A 267 -10.41 11.04 -11.93
N VAL A 268 -9.90 10.00 -12.58
CA VAL A 268 -8.49 9.61 -12.51
C VAL A 268 -7.55 10.70 -13.03
N PHE A 269 -7.95 11.41 -14.10
CA PHE A 269 -7.21 12.56 -14.63
C PHE A 269 -6.97 13.63 -13.56
N TRP A 270 -8.03 14.09 -12.91
CA TRP A 270 -7.93 15.10 -11.86
C TRP A 270 -7.18 14.59 -10.63
N LEU A 271 -7.36 13.32 -10.24
CA LEU A 271 -6.61 12.76 -9.11
C LEU A 271 -5.10 12.70 -9.37
N GLN A 272 -4.68 12.34 -10.58
CA GLN A 272 -3.26 12.31 -10.92
C GLN A 272 -2.67 13.73 -11.03
N ILE A 273 -3.44 14.72 -11.50
CA ILE A 273 -3.03 16.13 -11.48
C ILE A 273 -2.88 16.64 -10.05
N ILE A 274 -3.86 16.39 -9.18
CA ILE A 274 -3.81 16.78 -7.77
C ILE A 274 -2.62 16.11 -7.08
N TYR A 275 -2.37 14.83 -7.37
CA TYR A 275 -1.20 14.11 -6.86
C TYR A 275 0.11 14.78 -7.30
N ALA A 276 0.28 15.07 -8.59
CA ALA A 276 1.47 15.75 -9.10
C ALA A 276 1.65 17.12 -8.45
N LEU A 277 0.61 17.95 -8.41
CA LEU A 277 0.64 19.27 -7.75
C LEU A 277 0.99 19.16 -6.25
N SER A 278 0.52 18.12 -5.58
CA SER A 278 0.83 17.89 -4.16
C SER A 278 2.32 17.64 -3.94
N LEU A 279 3.04 17.02 -4.88
CA LEU A 279 4.50 16.84 -4.78
C LEU A 279 5.27 18.17 -4.82
N LEU A 280 4.70 19.22 -5.42
CA LEU A 280 5.31 20.56 -5.40
C LEU A 280 5.25 21.21 -4.02
N SER A 281 4.43 20.73 -3.07
CA SER A 281 4.49 21.25 -1.69
C SER A 281 5.85 21.00 -1.06
N ASP A 282 6.49 19.87 -1.38
CA ASP A 282 7.83 19.55 -0.88
C ASP A 282 8.87 20.50 -1.48
N LEU A 283 8.70 20.90 -2.75
CA LEU A 283 9.56 21.90 -3.40
C LEU A 283 9.43 23.27 -2.71
N CYS A 284 8.21 23.66 -2.35
CA CYS A 284 7.95 24.89 -1.60
C CYS A 284 8.64 24.87 -0.23
N LEU A 285 8.62 23.73 0.46
CA LEU A 285 9.28 23.54 1.75
C LEU A 285 10.82 23.59 1.63
N VAL A 286 11.40 22.86 0.68
CA VAL A 286 12.86 22.80 0.49
C VAL A 286 13.43 24.16 0.12
N ASN A 287 12.74 24.90 -0.75
CA ASN A 287 13.15 26.26 -1.14
C ASN A 287 12.76 27.34 -0.11
N GLN A 288 12.19 26.97 1.04
CA GLN A 288 11.74 27.88 2.11
C GLN A 288 10.78 28.97 1.60
N ILE A 289 9.97 28.65 0.58
CA ILE A 289 8.99 29.59 0.00
C ILE A 289 7.88 29.87 1.01
N ASN A 290 7.54 28.88 1.83
CA ASN A 290 6.59 29.00 2.93
C ASN A 290 6.97 30.12 3.92
N ILE A 291 8.25 30.27 4.28
CA ILE A 291 8.71 31.37 5.14
C ILE A 291 8.56 32.72 4.44
N LYS A 292 8.84 32.79 3.13
CA LYS A 292 8.63 34.01 2.34
C LYS A 292 7.16 34.44 2.28
N LEU A 293 6.24 33.47 2.41
CA LEU A 293 4.80 33.70 2.52
C LEU A 293 4.33 33.94 3.98
N GLY A 294 5.23 33.95 4.95
CA GLY A 294 4.92 34.17 6.37
C GLY A 294 4.43 32.93 7.13
N ILE A 295 4.56 31.73 6.56
CA ILE A 295 4.12 30.46 7.18
C ILE A 295 5.34 29.75 7.78
N SER A 296 5.26 29.35 9.06
CA SER A 296 6.34 28.61 9.73
C SER A 296 6.53 27.21 9.12
N ASN A 297 7.72 26.64 9.28
CA ASN A 297 8.03 25.29 8.78
C ASN A 297 7.15 24.23 9.45
N GLU A 298 6.88 24.39 10.73
CA GLU A 298 6.06 23.49 11.54
C GLU A 298 4.63 23.47 11.00
N ALA A 299 4.02 24.65 10.82
CA ALA A 299 2.65 24.77 10.31
C ALA A 299 2.53 24.24 8.87
N PHE A 300 3.52 24.52 8.03
CA PHE A 300 3.54 24.02 6.65
C PHE A 300 3.64 22.49 6.60
N VAL A 301 4.59 21.90 7.34
CA VAL A 301 4.77 20.45 7.39
C VAL A 301 3.56 19.76 7.99
N LEU A 302 2.98 20.31 9.06
CA LEU A 302 1.78 19.79 9.70
C LEU A 302 0.63 19.61 8.69
N CYS A 303 0.39 20.61 7.83
CA CYS A 303 -0.75 20.59 6.91
C CYS A 303 -0.46 19.91 5.56
N LEU A 304 0.70 20.18 4.95
CA LEU A 304 0.94 19.82 3.55
C LEU A 304 1.88 18.64 3.36
N SER A 305 2.71 18.28 4.35
CA SER A 305 3.70 17.20 4.18
C SER A 305 3.08 15.83 3.92
N ALA A 306 1.84 15.59 4.36
CA ALA A 306 1.13 14.33 4.14
C ALA A 306 0.16 14.39 2.95
N LEU A 307 0.08 15.51 2.24
CA LEU A 307 -0.89 15.71 1.16
C LEU A 307 -0.66 14.75 -0.01
N ALA A 308 0.58 14.67 -0.51
CA ALA A 308 0.90 13.78 -1.63
C ALA A 308 0.66 12.30 -1.29
N GLU A 309 1.00 11.88 -0.06
CA GLU A 309 0.74 10.52 0.42
C GLU A 309 -0.75 10.24 0.55
N ALA A 310 -1.53 11.17 1.10
CA ALA A 310 -2.98 11.04 1.23
C ALA A 310 -3.67 10.90 -0.14
N VAL A 311 -3.26 11.72 -1.12
CA VAL A 311 -3.80 11.62 -2.49
C VAL A 311 -3.38 10.30 -3.15
N ALA A 312 -2.14 9.85 -2.96
CA ALA A 312 -1.66 8.58 -3.48
C ALA A 312 -2.44 7.38 -2.92
N GLN A 313 -2.69 7.38 -1.60
CA GLN A 313 -3.50 6.36 -0.95
C GLN A 313 -4.94 6.40 -1.48
N PHE A 314 -5.59 7.57 -1.50
CA PHE A 314 -6.95 7.73 -2.00
C PHE A 314 -7.09 7.31 -3.48
N LYS A 315 -6.06 7.48 -4.31
CA LYS A 315 -6.05 7.06 -5.73
C LYS A 315 -6.35 5.56 -5.91
N ILE A 316 -6.04 4.71 -4.93
CA ILE A 316 -6.27 3.27 -4.99
C ILE A 316 -7.78 2.93 -4.93
N LEU A 317 -8.57 3.72 -4.19
CA LEU A 317 -9.99 3.48 -3.96
C LEU A 317 -10.84 3.35 -5.24
N PRO A 318 -10.83 4.30 -6.20
CA PRO A 318 -11.65 4.18 -7.41
C PRO A 318 -11.27 2.95 -8.25
N PHE A 319 -10.01 2.50 -8.23
CA PHE A 319 -9.58 1.28 -8.90
C PHE A 319 -10.04 0.03 -8.18
N SER A 320 -9.97 0.00 -6.84
CA SER A 320 -10.53 -1.09 -6.03
C SER A 320 -12.04 -1.26 -6.28
N VAL A 321 -12.80 -0.16 -6.33
CA VAL A 321 -14.23 -0.17 -6.68
C VAL A 321 -14.46 -0.71 -8.09
N LEU A 322 -13.65 -0.27 -9.07
CA LEU A 322 -13.74 -0.75 -10.44
C LEU A 322 -13.46 -2.25 -10.54
N PHE A 323 -12.36 -2.74 -9.95
CA PHE A 323 -11.99 -4.16 -10.02
C PHE A 323 -12.99 -5.06 -9.31
N ALA A 324 -13.57 -4.64 -8.20
CA ALA A 324 -14.66 -5.38 -7.57
C ALA A 324 -15.89 -5.52 -8.47
N SER A 325 -16.19 -4.49 -9.29
CA SER A 325 -17.32 -4.52 -10.22
C SER A 325 -17.05 -5.35 -11.49
N LEU A 326 -15.81 -5.42 -11.94
CA LEU A 326 -15.41 -6.13 -13.15
C LEU A 326 -15.07 -7.60 -12.91
N CYS A 327 -14.70 -7.96 -11.67
CA CYS A 327 -14.28 -9.32 -11.35
C CYS A 327 -15.40 -10.34 -11.64
N PRO A 328 -15.12 -11.47 -12.29
CA PRO A 328 -16.06 -12.59 -12.34
C PRO A 328 -16.27 -13.20 -10.94
N PRO A 329 -17.46 -13.78 -10.66
CA PRO A 329 -17.71 -14.44 -9.38
C PRO A 329 -16.78 -15.66 -9.18
N GLY A 330 -16.18 -15.77 -8.01
CA GLY A 330 -15.26 -16.85 -7.63
C GLY A 330 -13.76 -16.56 -7.87
N TYR A 331 -13.41 -15.37 -8.35
CA TYR A 331 -12.02 -14.95 -8.61
C TYR A 331 -11.61 -13.67 -7.84
N GLU A 332 -12.47 -13.16 -6.96
CA GLU A 332 -12.30 -11.90 -6.23
C GLU A 332 -11.01 -11.92 -5.41
N GLY A 333 -10.80 -12.98 -4.63
CA GLY A 333 -9.59 -13.14 -3.82
C GLY A 333 -8.32 -13.17 -4.66
N SER A 334 -8.30 -13.93 -5.75
CA SER A 334 -7.13 -14.02 -6.63
C SER A 334 -6.85 -12.71 -7.36
N LEU A 335 -7.87 -12.00 -7.83
CA LEU A 335 -7.71 -10.71 -8.51
C LEU A 335 -7.23 -9.63 -7.55
N PHE A 336 -7.80 -9.52 -6.34
CA PHE A 336 -7.37 -8.53 -5.35
C PHE A 336 -5.98 -8.84 -4.79
N ALA A 337 -5.61 -10.12 -4.65
CA ALA A 337 -4.23 -10.52 -4.33
C ALA A 337 -3.24 -10.10 -5.43
N PHE A 338 -3.59 -10.32 -6.70
CA PHE A 338 -2.78 -9.86 -7.82
C PHE A 338 -2.67 -8.33 -7.86
N PHE A 339 -3.78 -7.62 -7.67
CA PHE A 339 -3.82 -6.17 -7.63
C PHE A 339 -2.93 -5.60 -6.52
N ALA A 340 -3.10 -6.07 -5.28
CA ALA A 340 -2.29 -5.63 -4.14
C ALA A 340 -0.80 -5.91 -4.36
N SER A 341 -0.44 -7.12 -4.82
CA SER A 341 0.95 -7.46 -5.09
C SER A 341 1.58 -6.61 -6.20
N ALA A 342 0.81 -6.27 -7.25
CA ALA A 342 1.25 -5.36 -8.29
C ALA A 342 1.47 -3.93 -7.77
N LEU A 343 0.60 -3.45 -6.87
CA LEU A 343 0.79 -2.17 -6.18
C LEU A 343 2.05 -2.18 -5.32
N CYS A 344 2.29 -3.23 -4.52
CA CYS A 344 3.51 -3.37 -3.72
C CYS A 344 4.76 -3.35 -4.60
N LEU A 345 4.76 -4.09 -5.72
CA LEU A 345 5.87 -4.10 -6.68
C LEU A 345 6.11 -2.71 -7.27
N SER A 346 5.04 -1.99 -7.62
CA SER A 346 5.16 -0.63 -8.16
C SER A 346 5.78 0.35 -7.15
N SER A 347 5.42 0.25 -5.87
CA SER A 347 6.00 1.06 -4.80
C SER A 347 7.48 0.75 -4.56
N ILE A 348 7.88 -0.52 -4.66
CA ILE A 348 9.29 -0.92 -4.57
C ILE A 348 10.09 -0.33 -5.72
N LEU A 349 9.59 -0.42 -6.96
CA LEU A 349 10.24 0.17 -8.14
C LEU A 349 10.36 1.69 -8.00
N GLY A 350 9.30 2.38 -7.57
CA GLY A 350 9.32 3.81 -7.29
C GLY A 350 10.35 4.17 -6.22
N GLY A 351 10.48 3.35 -5.17
CA GLY A 351 11.51 3.51 -4.12
C GLY A 351 12.94 3.34 -4.65
N ILE A 352 13.19 2.31 -5.46
CA ILE A 352 14.50 2.07 -6.11
C ILE A 352 14.86 3.25 -7.01
N PHE A 353 13.91 3.73 -7.81
CA PHE A 353 14.11 4.92 -8.65
C PHE A 353 14.32 6.18 -7.81
N GLY A 354 13.64 6.33 -6.67
CA GLY A 354 13.86 7.42 -5.72
C GLY A 354 15.28 7.44 -5.17
N VAL A 355 15.76 6.31 -4.66
CA VAL A 355 17.14 6.18 -4.14
C VAL A 355 18.16 6.37 -5.26
N GLY A 356 17.94 5.76 -6.43
CA GLY A 356 18.80 5.91 -7.60
C GLY A 356 18.89 7.37 -8.06
N LEU A 357 17.76 8.08 -8.08
CA LEU A 357 17.70 9.50 -8.45
C LEU A 357 18.42 10.38 -7.43
N ALA A 358 18.18 10.17 -6.12
CA ALA A 358 18.85 10.91 -5.06
C ALA A 358 20.38 10.74 -5.13
N SER A 359 20.84 9.51 -5.40
CA SER A 359 22.25 9.19 -5.60
C SER A 359 22.84 9.88 -6.84
N LEU A 360 22.13 9.84 -7.99
CA LEU A 360 22.58 10.45 -9.24
C LEU A 360 22.73 11.98 -9.14
N ILE A 361 21.80 12.63 -8.44
CA ILE A 361 21.83 14.08 -8.23
C ILE A 361 22.90 14.49 -7.20
N GLY A 362 23.32 13.54 -6.35
CA GLY A 362 24.33 13.74 -5.31
C GLY A 362 23.75 14.26 -4.00
N VAL A 363 22.49 13.92 -3.66
CA VAL A 363 21.89 14.29 -2.38
C VAL A 363 22.47 13.40 -1.28
N THR A 364 23.03 14.02 -0.24
CA THR A 364 23.59 13.32 0.92
C THR A 364 22.92 13.81 2.20
N SER A 365 23.09 13.08 3.31
CA SER A 365 22.52 13.47 4.61
C SER A 365 23.01 14.83 5.12
N GLY A 366 24.10 15.37 4.57
CA GLY A 366 24.66 16.69 4.89
C GLY A 366 24.46 17.77 3.82
N ASP A 367 24.04 17.42 2.60
CA ASP A 367 23.82 18.38 1.52
C ASP A 367 22.55 18.05 0.72
N TYR A 368 21.55 18.91 0.87
CA TYR A 368 20.24 18.83 0.19
C TYR A 368 20.07 19.92 -0.87
N SER A 369 21.12 20.64 -1.27
CA SER A 369 21.04 21.79 -2.18
C SER A 369 20.39 21.45 -3.53
N ARG A 370 20.53 20.20 -3.98
CA ARG A 370 19.98 19.71 -5.24
C ARG A 370 18.66 18.93 -5.09
N LEU A 371 18.12 18.80 -3.88
CA LEU A 371 16.85 18.11 -3.63
C LEU A 371 15.70 18.72 -4.43
N SER A 372 15.69 20.05 -4.60
CA SER A 372 14.72 20.76 -5.42
C SER A 372 14.67 20.23 -6.86
N VAL A 373 15.81 19.87 -7.46
CA VAL A 373 15.87 19.27 -8.80
C VAL A 373 15.24 17.88 -8.81
N GLY A 374 15.49 17.08 -7.77
CA GLY A 374 14.88 15.76 -7.59
C GLY A 374 13.35 15.84 -7.51
N ILE A 375 12.82 16.81 -6.76
CA ILE A 375 11.38 17.02 -6.61
C ILE A 375 10.75 17.49 -7.92
N ILE A 376 11.42 18.37 -8.68
CA ILE A 376 10.95 18.78 -10.02
C ILE A 376 10.88 17.57 -10.95
N LEU A 377 11.89 16.69 -10.94
CA LEU A 377 11.87 15.48 -11.77
C LEU A 377 10.77 14.51 -11.31
N GLN A 378 10.55 14.38 -10.01
CA GLN A 378 9.46 13.59 -9.44
C GLN A 378 8.08 14.13 -9.89
N PHE A 379 7.89 15.44 -9.89
CA PHE A 379 6.70 16.11 -10.40
C PHE A 379 6.46 15.79 -11.89
N VAL A 380 7.50 15.95 -12.72
CA VAL A 380 7.41 15.63 -14.16
C VAL A 380 7.09 14.15 -14.36
N ALA A 381 7.74 13.26 -13.62
CA ALA A 381 7.46 11.82 -13.65
C ALA A 381 6.01 11.49 -13.25
N ALA A 382 5.44 12.21 -12.28
CA ALA A 382 4.04 12.07 -11.88
C ALA A 382 3.03 12.53 -12.94
N LEU A 383 3.44 13.34 -13.93
CA LEU A 383 2.59 13.73 -15.06
C LEU A 383 2.65 12.74 -16.23
N ILE A 384 3.71 11.94 -16.36
CA ILE A 384 3.87 10.95 -17.45
C ILE A 384 2.66 10.01 -17.61
N PRO A 385 2.04 9.48 -16.53
CA PRO A 385 0.86 8.60 -16.64
C PRO A 385 -0.35 9.24 -17.33
N LEU A 386 -0.44 10.57 -17.36
CA LEU A 386 -1.53 11.28 -18.02
C LEU A 386 -1.50 11.10 -19.55
N GLY A 387 -0.33 10.90 -20.15
CA GLY A 387 -0.19 10.79 -21.61
C GLY A 387 -0.93 9.59 -22.22
N TRP A 388 -1.20 8.56 -21.41
CA TRP A 388 -1.80 7.30 -21.82
C TRP A 388 -3.05 6.99 -21.00
N ILE A 389 -3.69 8.04 -20.49
CA ILE A 389 -5.00 7.96 -19.80
C ILE A 389 -6.15 7.54 -20.73
N SER A 390 -5.95 7.64 -22.04
CA SER A 390 -6.90 7.20 -23.07
C SER A 390 -7.21 5.70 -22.99
N TYR A 391 -6.29 4.89 -22.46
CA TYR A 391 -6.50 3.45 -22.23
C TYR A 391 -7.49 3.15 -21.10
N LEU A 392 -7.78 4.11 -20.20
CA LEU A 392 -8.76 3.88 -19.14
C LEU A 392 -10.19 3.85 -19.68
N PRO A 393 -11.07 2.98 -19.15
CA PRO A 393 -12.46 2.91 -19.57
C PRO A 393 -13.19 4.25 -19.32
N ALA A 394 -14.03 4.64 -20.29
CA ALA A 394 -14.71 5.94 -20.26
C ALA A 394 -15.90 5.97 -19.27
N MET A 395 -16.55 4.83 -19.02
CA MET A 395 -17.69 4.74 -18.08
C MET A 395 -17.32 3.95 -16.82
N GLN A 396 -17.71 4.46 -15.65
CA GLN A 396 -17.91 3.61 -14.49
C GLN A 396 -19.12 2.73 -14.82
N THR A 397 -18.93 1.41 -14.97
CA THR A 397 -20.02 0.47 -15.20
C THR A 397 -20.87 0.37 -13.94
N SER A 398 -21.77 1.34 -13.73
CA SER A 398 -22.86 1.20 -12.79
C SER A 398 -23.91 0.27 -13.41
N GLY A 399 -23.84 -1.03 -13.08
CA GLY A 399 -24.91 -2.04 -13.06
C GLY A 399 -25.85 -2.27 -14.27
N LYS A 400 -25.86 -1.45 -15.32
CA LYS A 400 -26.87 -1.55 -16.40
C LYS A 400 -26.38 -2.18 -17.70
N VAL A 401 -25.07 -2.27 -17.93
CA VAL A 401 -24.53 -2.78 -19.22
C VAL A 401 -24.43 -4.30 -19.27
N ILE A 402 -24.18 -4.99 -18.14
CA ILE A 402 -24.07 -6.46 -18.11
C ILE A 402 -25.43 -7.15 -18.39
N LYS A 403 -26.56 -6.50 -18.08
CA LYS A 403 -27.89 -7.01 -18.47
C LYS A 403 -28.15 -6.99 -19.98
N ARG A 404 -27.46 -6.15 -20.76
CA ARG A 404 -27.60 -6.16 -22.23
C ARG A 404 -26.75 -7.24 -22.90
N SER A 405 -25.57 -7.54 -22.38
CA SER A 405 -24.73 -8.64 -22.92
C SER A 405 -25.37 -10.02 -22.66
N LYS A 406 -25.94 -10.25 -21.46
CA LYS A 406 -26.62 -11.53 -21.16
C LYS A 406 -27.95 -11.75 -21.90
N LYS A 407 -28.59 -10.70 -22.44
CA LYS A 407 -29.80 -10.85 -23.28
C LYS A 407 -29.49 -11.14 -24.75
N GLY A 408 -28.25 -10.95 -25.20
CA GLY A 408 -27.81 -11.24 -26.58
C GLY A 408 -27.35 -12.69 -26.81
N LEU A 409 -27.03 -13.44 -25.75
CA LEU A 409 -26.59 -14.85 -25.83
C LEU A 409 -27.70 -15.87 -25.55
N GLY A 410 -28.97 -15.44 -25.48
CA GLY A 410 -30.14 -16.28 -25.19
C GLY A 410 -31.12 -16.44 -26.35
N MET A 411 -30.75 -16.06 -27.57
CA MET A 411 -31.50 -16.35 -28.79
C MET A 411 -30.49 -16.71 -29.88
N GLY A 412 -30.29 -18.00 -30.06
CA GLY A 412 -29.46 -18.63 -31.08
C GLY A 412 -29.78 -20.11 -31.07
#